data_AF-A0A2M6X8R9-F1
#
_entry.id   AF-A0A2M6X8R9-F1
#
_cell.length_a   1.000
_cell.length_b   1.000
_cell.length_c   1.000
_cell.angle_alpha   90.00
_cell.angle_beta   90.00
_cell.angle_gamma   90.00
#
_symmetry.space_group_name_H-M   'P 1'
#
loop_
_entity.id
_entity.type
_entity.pdbx_description
1 polymer ?
#
loop_
_entity_poly.entity_id
_entity_poly.type
_entity_poly.pdbx_seq_one_letter_code
_entity_poly.pdbx_strand_id
1 'polypeptide(L)' 'MEINKKMSNKRITIHINEINKIEGHAGFVGKLESGQICEARLEVAEGARLIEGILVGRKI' A
#
# COMPACT_ATOMS: atom_id res chain seq x y z
N MET A 1 32.25 17.00 -24.03
CA MET A 1 31.12 16.25 -24.62
C MET A 1 30.43 15.53 -23.47
N GLU A 2 29.52 16.21 -22.79
CA GLU A 2 28.74 15.64 -21.68
C GLU A 2 27.29 15.51 -22.13
N ILE A 3 26.87 14.26 -22.30
CA ILE A 3 25.49 13.92 -22.63
C ILE A 3 24.72 13.98 -21.31
N ASN A 4 24.23 15.15 -20.94
CA ASN A 4 23.28 15.32 -19.84
C ASN A 4 21.99 14.55 -20.20
N LYS A 5 21.96 13.28 -19.82
CA LYS A 5 20.78 12.43 -19.88
C LYS A 5 19.78 13.03 -18.89
N LYS A 6 18.89 13.91 -19.36
CA LYS A 6 17.71 14.36 -18.61
C LYS A 6 16.96 13.10 -18.17
N MET A 7 17.20 12.67 -16.93
CA MET A 7 16.33 11.69 -16.28
C MET A 7 14.97 12.36 -16.21
N SER A 8 14.05 11.84 -17.01
CA SER A 8 12.65 12.27 -17.03
C SER A 8 12.13 12.24 -15.60
N ASN A 9 11.70 13.38 -15.05
CA ASN A 9 10.99 13.49 -13.76
C ASN A 9 9.58 12.90 -13.87
N LYS A 10 9.50 11.64 -14.32
CA LYS A 10 8.24 10.93 -14.48
C LYS A 10 7.89 10.29 -13.15
N ARG A 11 6.82 10.79 -12.54
CA ARG A 11 6.17 10.10 -11.43
C ARG A 11 5.24 9.03 -11.96
N ILE A 12 5.33 7.84 -11.38
CA ILE A 12 4.48 6.69 -11.73
C ILE A 12 3.81 6.24 -10.45
N THR A 13 2.50 6.01 -10.50
CA THR A 13 1.79 5.35 -9.40
C THR A 13 1.60 3.88 -9.75
N ILE A 14 2.01 3.00 -8.84
CA ILE A 14 1.78 1.55 -8.90
C ILE A 14 0.64 1.24 -7.95
N HIS A 15 -0.33 0.48 -8.45
CA HIS A 15 -1.41 -0.07 -7.68
C HIS A 15 -1.31 -1.60 -7.71
N ILE A 16 -1.25 -2.20 -6.54
CA ILE A 16 -1.37 -3.65 -6.34
C ILE A 16 -2.67 -3.84 -5.57
N ASN A 17 -3.70 -4.34 -6.25
CA ASN A 17 -5.02 -4.46 -5.64
C ASN A 17 -5.05 -5.50 -4.51
N GLU A 18 -4.27 -6.57 -4.64
CA GLU A 18 -4.19 -7.64 -3.65
C GLU A 18 -2.74 -8.11 -3.50
N ILE A 19 -2.26 -8.09 -2.26
CA ILE A 19 -0.98 -8.65 -1.87
C ILE A 19 -1.23 -10.12 -1.51
N ASN A 20 -0.66 -11.02 -2.29
CA ASN A 20 -0.75 -12.46 -2.01
C ASN A 20 0.24 -12.89 -0.93
N LYS A 21 0.01 -14.08 -0.36
CA LYS A 21 0.89 -14.73 0.65
C LYS A 21 1.02 -13.96 1.96
N ILE A 22 -0.01 -13.21 2.33
CA ILE A 22 -0.19 -12.60 3.66
C ILE A 22 -1.49 -13.09 4.28
N GLU A 23 -1.67 -12.89 5.57
CA GLU A 23 -2.97 -13.05 6.23
C GLU A 23 -3.83 -11.79 5.99
N GLY A 24 -5.15 -11.97 5.89
CA GLY A 24 -6.10 -10.89 5.62
C GLY A 24 -6.16 -10.44 4.15
N HIS A 25 -6.81 -9.29 3.92
CA HIS A 25 -6.95 -8.66 2.61
C HIS A 25 -6.31 -7.27 2.62
N ALA A 26 -5.27 -7.09 1.81
CA ALA A 26 -4.62 -5.79 1.66
C ALA A 26 -4.15 -5.54 0.23
N GLY A 27 -4.24 -4.29 -0.19
CA GLY A 27 -3.63 -3.72 -1.38
C GLY A 27 -2.50 -2.75 -1.04
N PHE A 28 -1.77 -2.31 -2.05
CA PHE A 28 -0.65 -1.39 -1.94
C PHE A 28 -0.71 -0.32 -3.04
N VAL A 29 -0.45 0.92 -2.65
CA VAL A 29 -0.27 2.04 -3.56
C VAL A 29 1.11 2.65 -3.31
N GLY A 30 1.94 2.69 -4.34
CA GLY A 30 3.28 3.28 -4.28
C GLY A 30 3.49 4.30 -5.38
N LYS A 31 4.11 5.45 -5.06
CA LYS A 31 4.58 6.41 -6.07
C LYS A 31 6.07 6.24 -6.27
N LEU A 32 6.48 6.13 -7.52
CA LEU A 32 7.87 6.03 -7.94
C LEU A 32 8.33 7.33 -8.59
N GLU A 33 9.52 7.76 -8.21
CA GLU A 33 10.25 8.86 -8.84
C GLU A 33 11.69 8.38 -9.05
N SER A 34 12.20 8.46 -10.29
CA SER A 34 13.56 8.01 -10.64
C SER A 34 13.89 6.58 -10.21
N GLY A 35 12.90 5.67 -10.27
CA GLY A 35 13.07 4.26 -9.92
C GLY A 35 13.06 3.95 -8.41
N GLN A 36 12.82 4.96 -7.56
CA GLN A 36 12.70 4.80 -6.12
C GLN A 36 11.26 5.05 -5.68
N ILE A 37 10.78 4.31 -4.68
CA ILE A 37 9.48 4.59 -4.03
C ILE A 37 9.65 5.85 -3.17
N CYS A 38 8.88 6.90 -3.45
CA CYS A 38 8.89 8.14 -2.67
C CYS A 38 7.68 8.29 -1.75
N GLU A 39 6.56 7.63 -2.07
CA GLU A 39 5.37 7.57 -1.21
C GLU A 39 4.79 6.15 -1.24
N ALA A 40 4.24 5.68 -0.13
CA ALA A 40 3.61 4.38 -0.02
C ALA A 40 2.38 4.42 0.90
N ARG A 41 1.35 3.67 0.55
CA ARG A 41 0.14 3.45 1.34
C ARG A 41 -0.24 1.97 1.28
N LEU A 42 -0.53 1.39 2.43
CA LEU A 42 -1.20 0.09 2.54
C LEU A 42 -2.72 0.35 2.58
N GLU A 43 -3.46 -0.37 1.76
CA GLU A 43 -4.91 -0.31 1.72
C GLU A 43 -5.45 -1.62 2.28
N VAL A 44 -5.80 -1.63 3.56
CA VAL A 44 -6.32 -2.82 4.22
C VAL A 44 -7.83 -2.88 3.98
N ALA A 45 -8.29 -3.96 3.34
CA ALA A 45 -9.69 -4.25 3.06
C ALA A 45 -10.21 -5.32 4.03
N GLU A 46 -9.82 -5.24 5.31
CA GLU A 46 -10.49 -6.01 6.34
C GLU A 46 -11.93 -5.48 6.47
N GLY A 47 -12.90 -6.28 6.05
CA GLY A 47 -14.29 -6.04 6.42
C GLY A 47 -14.34 -5.83 7.94
N ALA A 48 -15.10 -4.82 8.39
CA ALA A 48 -15.14 -4.46 9.80
C ALA A 48 -15.71 -5.63 10.63
N ARG A 49 -14.82 -6.49 11.15
CA ARG A 49 -15.18 -7.64 11.99
C ARG A 49 -15.70 -7.18 13.36
N LEU A 50 -15.28 -5.98 13.79
CA LEU A 50 -15.73 -5.32 15.03
C LEU A 50 -15.66 -6.25 16.25
N ILE A 51 -14.59 -7.06 16.32
CA ILE A 51 -14.42 -8.07 17.37
C ILE A 51 -14.50 -7.43 18.76
N GLU A 52 -13.94 -6.23 18.93
CA GLU A 52 -14.01 -5.45 20.18
C GLU A 52 -15.47 -5.19 20.59
N GLY A 53 -16.34 -4.87 19.63
CA GLY A 53 -17.78 -4.71 19.86
C GLY A 53 -18.47 -6.01 20.27
N ILE A 54 -18.10 -7.13 19.64
CA ILE A 54 -18.62 -8.46 19.98
C ILE A 54 -18.25 -8.85 21.42
N LEU A 55 -17.10 -8.39 21.92
CA LEU A 55 -16.61 -8.71 23.26
C LEU A 55 -17.33 -7.92 24.37
N VAL A 56 -18.06 -6.86 24.04
CA VAL A 56 -18.79 -6.06 25.04
C VAL A 56 -19.79 -6.94 25.79
N GLY A 57 -19.64 -7.01 27.12
CA GLY A 57 -20.54 -7.76 28.01
C GLY A 57 -20.25 -9.28 28.11
N ARG A 58 -19.22 -9.79 27.43
CA ARG A 58 -18.79 -11.19 27.64
C ARG A 58 -18.08 -11.34 28.98
N LYS A 59 -18.39 -12.42 29.70
CA LYS A 59 -17.64 -12.84 30.90
C LYS A 59 -16.40 -13.61 30.46
N ILE A 60 -15.28 -13.36 31.14
CA ILE A 60 -13.99 -14.03 30.93
C ILE A 60 -13.95 -15.32 31.77
#